data_AF-A0A5N5T6Q9-F1
#
_entry.id   AF-A0A5N5T6Q9-F1
#
_cell.length_a   1.000
_cell.length_b   1.000
_cell.length_c   1.000
_cell.angle_alpha   90.00
_cell.angle_beta   90.00
_cell.angle_gamma   90.00
#
_symmetry.space_group_name_H-M   'P 1'
#
loop_
_entity.id
_entity.type
_entity.pdbx_description
1 polymer ?
#
loop_
_entity_poly.entity_id
_entity_poly.type
_entity_poly.pdbx_seq_one_letter_code
_entity_poly.pdbx_strand_id
1 'polypeptide(L)'
;MSFPKFLIFFVVLIKTLEAASTQPKSTIIFPEANANGNFNSPKELPTGTSFLLRDDEIHISKNELSEANFLSKIKDFATFYNISLPKVDKFKLKPSIFTRVGGSSPFVQDLAQATCEPEMHPVPLNLPQEEGITYFPTCVRVKRCGGCCFLSHHSCQPSSVQTIKVKVLKVGDTVTRSRRRVNRQAEQDYISVDVEEHNSCDCKCKLKESECNPAIQTYSEPQCECLCKDKDKEEACLGSRDHFWSYEQCECLCRKTISCSSGQEFDHKTCRCVNTQLELDYSDLYNDGNFLDYFYN
;
A
#
# COMPACT_ATOMS: atom_id res chain seq x y z
N MET A 1 53.31 -30.94 -32.01
CA MET A 1 53.19 -31.62 -30.68
C MET A 1 52.46 -30.64 -29.78
N SER A 2 51.23 -30.78 -29.31
CA SER A 2 50.28 -31.88 -29.14
C SER A 2 48.85 -31.28 -29.20
N PHE A 3 47.91 -32.01 -29.78
CA PHE A 3 46.46 -31.72 -29.88
C PHE A 3 45.72 -33.00 -29.40
N PRO A 4 44.39 -33.01 -29.19
CA PRO A 4 43.60 -32.50 -28.06
C PRO A 4 42.84 -33.66 -27.35
N LYS A 5 42.02 -33.39 -26.33
CA LYS A 5 41.00 -34.35 -25.85
C LYS A 5 39.59 -33.73 -25.88
N PHE A 6 38.87 -34.14 -26.92
CA PHE A 6 37.46 -34.53 -27.02
C PHE A 6 36.34 -33.66 -26.41
N LEU A 7 35.58 -33.08 -27.34
CA LEU A 7 34.12 -32.99 -27.35
C LEU A 7 33.45 -34.34 -27.04
N ILE A 8 32.43 -34.35 -26.18
CA ILE A 8 31.30 -35.30 -26.24
C ILE A 8 30.01 -34.48 -26.24
N PHE A 9 29.23 -34.69 -27.29
CA PHE A 9 27.85 -34.23 -27.51
C PHE A 9 26.86 -35.32 -27.03
N PHE A 10 25.60 -34.90 -26.89
CA PHE A 10 24.30 -35.60 -26.71
C PHE A 10 23.64 -35.34 -25.34
N VAL A 11 22.61 -34.49 -25.20
CA VAL A 11 21.25 -34.40 -25.81
C VAL A 11 20.20 -35.19 -24.99
N VAL A 12 19.08 -34.49 -24.70
CA VAL A 12 17.76 -34.86 -24.12
C VAL A 12 17.66 -35.21 -22.62
N LEU A 13 16.98 -34.38 -21.81
CA LEU A 13 15.51 -34.48 -21.57
C LEU A 13 15.03 -33.40 -20.58
N ILE A 14 14.08 -32.62 -21.08
CA ILE A 14 13.17 -31.75 -20.34
C ILE A 14 12.32 -32.63 -19.40
N LYS A 15 12.30 -32.30 -18.11
CA LYS A 15 11.11 -32.51 -17.27
C LYS A 15 10.78 -31.23 -16.51
N THR A 16 9.59 -30.77 -16.81
CA THR A 16 8.78 -29.75 -16.15
C THR A 16 8.77 -29.90 -14.63
N LEU A 17 9.14 -28.84 -13.93
CA LEU A 17 8.61 -28.53 -12.60
C LEU A 17 8.14 -27.07 -12.63
N GLU A 18 6.83 -26.91 -12.73
CA GLU A 18 6.14 -25.71 -12.28
C GLU A 18 6.42 -25.57 -10.77
N ALA A 19 7.35 -24.68 -10.42
CA ALA A 19 7.45 -24.17 -9.08
C ALA A 19 6.64 -22.87 -9.02
N ALA A 20 5.42 -22.98 -8.50
CA ALA A 20 4.58 -21.87 -8.13
C ALA A 20 5.39 -20.88 -7.28
N SER A 21 5.55 -19.66 -7.77
CA SER A 21 6.12 -18.53 -7.04
C SER A 21 5.13 -18.08 -5.97
N THR A 22 5.06 -18.80 -4.86
CA THR A 22 4.45 -18.32 -3.62
C THR A 22 5.43 -17.36 -2.94
N GLN A 23 5.11 -16.06 -2.99
CA GLN A 23 5.75 -15.01 -2.22
C GLN A 23 5.79 -15.41 -0.73
N PRO A 24 6.94 -15.37 -0.03
CA PRO A 24 6.95 -15.52 1.42
C PRO A 24 6.37 -14.25 2.05
N LYS A 25 5.13 -14.38 2.53
CA LYS A 25 4.46 -13.44 3.42
C LYS A 25 5.34 -13.26 4.66
N SER A 26 6.00 -12.11 4.81
CA SER A 26 6.74 -11.79 6.02
C SER A 26 5.75 -11.56 7.16
N THR A 27 5.45 -12.61 7.91
CA THR A 27 4.74 -12.51 9.18
C THR A 27 5.65 -11.77 10.16
N ILE A 28 5.35 -10.50 10.42
CA ILE A 28 5.90 -9.78 11.56
C ILE A 28 5.28 -10.43 12.81
N ILE A 29 6.06 -11.26 13.49
CA ILE A 29 5.70 -11.85 14.78
C ILE A 29 5.94 -10.77 15.84
N PHE A 30 4.88 -10.18 16.38
CA PHE A 30 4.97 -9.43 17.62
C PHE A 30 5.07 -10.43 18.78
N PRO A 31 6.03 -10.29 19.70
CA PRO A 31 6.09 -11.17 20.87
C PRO A 31 4.85 -10.94 21.75
N GLU A 32 4.06 -12.00 21.92
CA GLU A 32 2.96 -12.06 22.88
C GLU A 32 3.48 -11.79 24.30
N ALA A 33 2.94 -10.75 24.93
CA ALA A 33 3.10 -10.56 26.37
C ALA A 33 2.23 -11.60 27.09
N ASN A 34 2.88 -12.62 27.64
CA ASN A 34 2.21 -13.69 28.36
C ASN A 34 1.79 -13.24 29.77
N ALA A 35 0.54 -13.62 30.10
CA ALA A 35 -0.09 -13.81 31.40
C ALA A 35 0.59 -13.21 32.64
N ASN A 36 -0.04 -12.16 33.18
CA ASN A 36 -0.35 -12.07 34.61
C ASN A 36 -1.56 -11.16 34.78
N GLY A 37 -2.72 -11.78 35.02
CA GLY A 37 -3.95 -11.09 35.38
C GLY A 37 -3.77 -10.33 36.69
N ASN A 38 -3.84 -9.01 36.60
CA ASN A 38 -4.29 -8.20 37.71
C ASN A 38 -4.99 -6.95 37.13
N PHE A 39 -6.31 -7.06 36.99
CA PHE A 39 -7.18 -5.92 36.67
C PHE A 39 -7.20 -4.99 37.89
N ASN A 40 -6.28 -4.03 37.91
CA ASN A 40 -6.49 -2.83 38.70
C ASN A 40 -7.35 -1.89 37.86
N SER A 41 -8.52 -1.55 38.39
CA SER A 41 -9.52 -0.65 37.82
C SER A 41 -8.87 0.59 37.18
N PRO A 42 -9.42 1.10 36.05
CA PRO A 42 -8.91 2.34 35.47
C PRO A 42 -9.05 3.45 36.52
N LYS A 43 -7.92 4.02 36.94
CA LYS A 43 -7.94 5.32 37.60
C LYS A 43 -8.45 6.31 36.57
N GLU A 44 -9.56 6.98 36.89
CA GLU A 44 -10.12 8.07 36.11
C GLU A 44 -9.02 9.10 35.79
N LEU A 45 -8.82 9.34 34.49
CA LEU A 45 -7.92 10.36 33.99
C LEU A 45 -8.61 11.73 34.14
N PRO A 46 -7.92 12.78 34.61
CA PRO A 46 -8.51 14.10 34.79
C PRO A 46 -9.13 14.60 33.49
N THR A 47 -10.38 15.05 33.59
CA THR A 47 -11.13 15.74 32.55
C THR A 47 -10.31 16.88 31.97
N GLY A 48 -10.00 16.76 30.68
CA GLY A 48 -9.33 17.80 29.89
C GLY A 48 -7.95 17.37 29.36
N THR A 49 -7.95 16.52 28.33
CA THR A 49 -7.02 16.47 27.18
C THR A 49 -7.14 15.11 26.48
N SER A 50 -8.18 14.94 25.68
CA SER A 50 -8.25 13.86 24.69
C SER A 50 -7.54 14.34 23.42
N PHE A 51 -6.27 13.98 23.27
CA PHE A 51 -5.63 13.91 21.95
C PHE A 51 -5.08 12.50 21.78
N LEU A 52 -5.99 11.54 21.66
CA LEU A 52 -5.75 10.39 20.81
C LEU A 52 -6.21 10.84 19.43
N LEU A 53 -5.29 11.29 18.59
CA LEU A 53 -5.56 11.60 17.19
C LEU A 53 -5.94 10.28 16.51
N ARG A 54 -7.23 9.94 16.49
CA ARG A 54 -7.78 9.05 15.47
C ARG A 54 -7.79 9.84 14.18
N ASP A 55 -7.20 9.26 13.13
CA ASP A 55 -7.11 9.89 11.81
C ASP A 55 -8.49 10.29 11.26
N ASP A 56 -9.57 9.67 11.74
CA ASP A 56 -10.94 9.79 11.21
C ASP A 56 -11.69 11.11 11.57
N GLU A 57 -11.18 11.94 12.49
CA GLU A 57 -11.90 13.15 12.99
C GLU A 57 -11.13 14.47 12.79
N ILE A 58 -9.95 14.45 12.16
CA ILE A 58 -9.18 15.67 11.97
C ILE A 58 -9.68 16.40 10.71
N HIS A 59 -10.64 17.30 10.89
CA HIS A 59 -10.97 18.33 9.89
C HIS A 59 -9.87 19.39 9.84
N ILE A 60 -8.70 19.04 9.30
CA ILE A 60 -7.65 19.99 8.97
C ILE A 60 -8.02 20.69 7.65
N SER A 61 -7.96 22.01 7.63
CA SER A 61 -8.13 22.76 6.37
C SER A 61 -6.95 22.51 5.42
N LYS A 62 -7.18 22.65 4.11
CA LYS A 62 -6.12 22.51 3.09
C LYS A 62 -4.90 23.40 3.36
N ASN A 63 -5.13 24.59 3.93
CA ASN A 63 -4.07 25.54 4.28
C ASN A 63 -3.26 25.03 5.48
N GLU A 64 -3.91 24.61 6.56
CA GLU A 64 -3.24 24.05 7.74
C GLU A 64 -2.46 22.78 7.38
N LEU A 65 -2.99 21.92 6.49
CA LEU A 65 -2.28 20.74 6.01
C LEU A 65 -1.01 21.12 5.24
N SER A 66 -1.12 22.14 4.39
CA SER A 66 0.02 22.60 3.60
C SER A 66 1.15 23.09 4.51
N GLU A 67 0.84 23.81 5.59
CA GLU A 67 1.84 24.28 6.55
C GLU A 67 2.40 23.14 7.41
N ALA A 68 1.53 22.22 7.86
CA ALA A 68 1.93 21.08 8.68
C ALA A 68 2.92 20.14 7.97
N ASN A 69 2.82 20.01 6.65
CA ASN A 69 3.73 19.18 5.84
C ASN A 69 5.19 19.70 5.82
N PHE A 70 5.43 20.96 6.16
CA PHE A 70 6.77 21.55 6.21
C PHE A 70 7.38 21.57 7.62
N LEU A 71 6.65 21.10 8.64
CA LEU A 71 7.15 21.03 10.01
C LEU A 71 8.18 19.90 10.13
N SER A 72 9.42 20.27 10.46
CA SER A 72 10.52 19.31 10.58
C SER A 72 10.98 19.06 12.02
N LYS A 73 10.76 20.00 12.94
CA LYS A 73 11.25 19.91 14.33
C LYS A 73 10.10 19.75 15.31
N ILE A 74 10.36 19.03 16.40
CA ILE A 74 9.43 18.82 17.51
C ILE A 74 8.94 20.15 18.11
N LYS A 75 9.83 21.14 18.24
CA LYS A 75 9.48 22.47 18.76
C LYS A 75 8.52 23.22 17.85
N ASP A 76 8.77 23.18 16.54
CA ASP A 76 7.97 23.88 15.54
C ASP A 76 6.56 23.25 15.48
N PHE A 77 6.49 21.92 15.52
CA PHE A 77 5.23 21.18 15.67
C PHE A 77 4.46 21.57 16.94
N ALA A 78 5.15 21.62 18.09
CA ALA A 78 4.52 22.00 19.34
C ALA A 78 4.02 23.44 19.32
N THR A 79 4.75 24.37 18.71
CA THR A 79 4.29 25.75 18.57
C THR A 79 3.09 25.87 17.64
N PHE A 80 3.07 25.12 16.54
CA PHE A 80 1.98 25.15 15.56
C PHE A 80 0.66 24.69 16.17
N TYR A 81 0.67 23.60 16.96
CA TYR A 81 -0.51 23.06 17.63
C TYR A 81 -0.73 23.60 19.06
N ASN A 82 0.04 24.59 19.49
CA ASN A 82 0.01 25.13 20.87
C ASN A 82 0.13 24.04 21.96
N ILE A 83 1.01 23.06 21.73
CA ILE A 83 1.28 21.94 22.62
C ILE A 83 2.42 22.30 23.57
N SER A 84 2.21 22.09 24.87
CA SER A 84 3.28 22.22 25.87
C SER A 84 4.18 20.99 25.89
N LEU A 85 5.44 21.15 25.48
CA LEU A 85 6.41 20.04 25.48
C LEU A 85 6.74 19.58 26.92
N PRO A 86 6.87 18.26 27.16
CA PRO A 86 7.28 17.74 28.44
C PRO A 86 8.72 18.15 28.77
N LYS A 87 9.01 18.39 30.05
CA LYS A 87 10.37 18.67 30.52
C LYS A 87 11.26 17.44 30.31
N VAL A 88 12.39 17.65 29.63
CA VAL A 88 13.35 16.62 29.17
C VAL A 88 13.90 15.74 30.30
N ASP A 89 13.85 16.21 31.55
CA ASP A 89 14.32 15.48 32.73
C ASP A 89 13.62 14.11 32.96
N LYS A 90 12.46 13.88 32.34
CA LYS A 90 11.69 12.63 32.42
C LYS A 90 12.07 11.56 31.38
N PHE A 91 12.86 11.90 30.35
CA PHE A 91 13.33 10.95 29.31
C PHE A 91 14.63 10.22 29.72
N LYS A 92 14.83 9.96 31.01
CA LYS A 92 15.83 8.99 31.44
C LYS A 92 15.29 7.60 31.10
N LEU A 93 15.58 7.12 29.89
CA LEU A 93 15.49 5.69 29.57
C LEU A 93 16.22 4.95 30.69
N LYS A 94 15.48 4.21 31.52
CA LYS A 94 16.09 3.38 32.55
C LYS A 94 17.06 2.45 31.80
N PRO A 95 18.38 2.50 32.07
CA PRO A 95 19.30 1.62 31.39
C PRO A 95 18.87 0.19 31.67
N SER A 96 18.60 -0.56 30.62
CA SER A 96 18.38 -2.00 30.71
C SER A 96 19.60 -2.60 31.41
N ILE A 97 19.39 -3.16 32.60
CA ILE A 97 20.40 -3.89 33.35
C ILE A 97 20.78 -5.10 32.49
N PHE A 98 21.99 -5.06 31.92
CA PHE A 98 22.92 -6.17 31.58
C PHE A 98 23.67 -5.90 30.26
N THR A 99 24.87 -5.34 30.36
CA THR A 99 26.10 -5.94 29.82
C THR A 99 27.30 -5.21 30.43
N ARG A 100 28.16 -5.94 31.14
CA ARG A 100 29.51 -5.48 31.53
C ARG A 100 30.40 -5.49 30.29
N VAL A 101 30.23 -4.52 29.39
CA VAL A 101 31.23 -4.11 28.39
C VAL A 101 30.96 -2.63 28.15
N GLY A 102 32.00 -1.79 28.12
CA GLY A 102 31.92 -0.31 28.14
C GLY A 102 31.15 0.32 26.98
N GLY A 103 29.83 0.17 26.96
CA GLY A 103 28.91 0.85 26.06
C GLY A 103 28.49 2.19 26.65
N SER A 104 28.65 3.25 25.86
CA SER A 104 28.02 4.54 26.12
C SER A 104 26.51 4.37 26.32
N SER A 105 25.94 5.13 27.26
CA SER A 105 24.48 5.24 27.41
C SER A 105 23.82 5.51 26.05
N PRO A 106 22.65 4.91 25.74
CA PRO A 106 21.93 5.24 24.53
C PRO A 106 21.61 6.74 24.55
N PHE A 107 22.22 7.49 23.63
CA PHE A 107 21.97 8.91 23.45
C PHE A 107 20.72 9.04 22.56
N VAL A 108 19.65 9.61 23.11
CA VAL A 108 18.45 9.93 22.33
C VAL A 108 18.79 11.13 21.44
N GLN A 109 18.77 10.92 20.13
CA GLN A 109 18.98 11.99 19.16
C GLN A 109 17.63 12.61 18.78
N ASP A 110 17.56 13.94 18.84
CA ASP A 110 16.47 14.72 18.26
C ASP A 110 16.77 14.90 16.77
N LEU A 111 16.16 14.05 15.94
CA LEU A 111 16.28 14.09 14.48
C LEU A 111 15.09 14.83 13.90
N ALA A 112 15.36 15.63 12.86
CA ALA A 112 14.29 16.29 12.12
C ALA A 112 13.49 15.26 11.31
N GLN A 113 12.18 15.53 11.16
CA GLN A 113 11.33 14.81 10.21
C GLN A 113 11.83 15.07 8.79
N ALA A 114 11.89 14.02 7.99
CA ALA A 114 12.16 14.13 6.55
C ALA A 114 10.94 14.74 5.86
N THR A 115 11.07 15.99 5.41
CA THR A 115 10.02 16.67 4.64
C THR A 115 9.90 16.09 3.23
N CYS A 116 8.71 16.18 2.63
CA CYS A 116 8.51 15.69 1.26
C CYS A 116 9.26 16.57 0.25
N GLU A 117 10.40 16.10 -0.23
CA GLU A 117 11.24 16.84 -1.19
C GLU A 117 11.99 15.91 -2.17
N PRO A 118 12.51 16.43 -3.30
CA PRO A 118 13.33 15.63 -4.20
C PRO A 118 14.69 15.24 -3.59
N GLU A 119 14.89 13.96 -3.33
CA GLU A 119 16.11 13.38 -2.78
C GLU A 119 16.82 12.47 -3.79
N MET A 120 18.13 12.25 -3.60
CA MET A 120 18.93 11.41 -4.50
C MET A 120 18.70 9.92 -4.21
N HIS A 121 17.94 9.26 -5.09
CA HIS A 121 17.68 7.82 -4.98
C HIS A 121 18.42 7.02 -6.07
N PRO A 122 18.91 5.81 -5.76
CA PRO A 122 19.40 4.88 -6.77
C PRO A 122 18.23 4.32 -7.57
N VAL A 123 18.28 4.47 -8.89
CA VAL A 123 17.27 4.01 -9.84
C VAL A 123 17.93 3.03 -10.82
N PRO A 124 17.42 1.78 -10.93
CA PRO A 124 17.88 0.84 -11.94
C PRO A 124 17.52 1.35 -13.33
N LEU A 125 18.44 1.22 -14.28
CA LEU A 125 18.19 1.59 -15.67
C LEU A 125 17.41 0.49 -16.38
N ASN A 126 16.44 0.88 -17.21
CA ASN A 126 15.71 -0.04 -18.09
C ASN A 126 16.59 -0.42 -19.28
N LEU A 127 17.42 -1.44 -19.09
CA LEU A 127 18.40 -1.90 -20.08
C LEU A 127 17.86 -3.12 -20.84
N PRO A 128 18.13 -3.24 -22.16
CA PRO A 128 17.76 -4.44 -22.91
C PRO A 128 18.44 -5.70 -22.36
N GLN A 129 17.76 -6.84 -22.41
CA GLN A 129 18.34 -8.13 -22.07
C GLN A 129 18.85 -8.81 -23.35
N GLU A 130 20.14 -8.66 -23.64
CA GLU A 130 20.80 -9.23 -24.83
C GLU A 130 21.89 -10.22 -24.39
N GLU A 131 21.95 -11.42 -25.00
CA GLU A 131 22.97 -12.43 -24.68
C GLU A 131 24.38 -11.97 -25.09
N GLY A 132 25.36 -12.18 -24.22
CA GLY A 132 26.76 -11.81 -24.50
C GLY A 132 27.02 -10.30 -24.47
N ILE A 133 26.07 -9.50 -24.00
CA ILE A 133 26.19 -8.05 -23.87
C ILE A 133 26.11 -7.65 -22.39
N THR A 134 26.98 -6.72 -22.01
CA THR A 134 27.04 -6.13 -20.67
C THR A 134 26.87 -4.63 -20.77
N TYR A 135 26.06 -4.06 -19.88
CA TYR A 135 25.82 -2.62 -19.81
C TYR A 135 26.44 -2.02 -18.55
N PHE A 136 26.95 -0.79 -18.66
CA PHE A 136 27.47 -0.05 -17.52
C PHE A 136 27.19 1.46 -17.65
N PRO A 137 26.70 2.14 -16.59
CA PRO A 137 26.25 1.58 -15.30
C PRO A 137 24.90 0.84 -15.41
N THR A 138 24.55 0.03 -14.41
CA THR A 138 23.23 -0.65 -14.32
C THR A 138 22.19 0.15 -13.54
N CYS A 139 22.63 1.07 -12.68
CA CYS A 139 21.78 2.00 -11.94
C CYS A 139 22.47 3.36 -11.82
N VAL A 140 21.68 4.41 -11.70
CA VAL A 140 22.16 5.79 -11.49
C VAL A 140 21.45 6.43 -10.31
N ARG A 141 22.03 7.48 -9.74
CA ARG A 141 21.33 8.30 -8.74
C ARG A 141 20.68 9.48 -9.44
N VAL A 142 19.37 9.62 -9.28
CA VAL A 142 18.57 10.73 -9.81
C VAL A 142 17.63 11.23 -8.71
N LYS A 143 17.15 12.46 -8.84
CA LYS A 143 16.19 13.01 -7.89
C LYS A 143 14.85 12.26 -8.00
N ARG A 144 14.37 11.76 -6.87
CA ARG A 144 13.04 11.17 -6.70
C ARG A 144 12.41 11.75 -5.45
N CYS A 145 11.10 11.76 -5.41
CA CYS A 145 10.38 12.26 -4.25
C CYS A 145 10.56 11.29 -3.08
N GLY A 146 11.05 11.83 -1.97
CA GLY A 146 11.28 11.13 -0.71
C GLY A 146 10.77 11.96 0.47
N GLY A 147 10.72 11.34 1.64
CA GLY A 147 10.26 11.98 2.87
C GLY A 147 8.87 11.55 3.34
N CYS A 148 8.38 12.27 4.34
CA CYS A 148 7.15 11.96 5.08
C CYS A 148 6.13 13.08 4.92
N CYS A 149 4.87 12.68 4.75
CA CYS A 149 3.72 13.58 4.80
C CYS A 149 3.09 13.54 6.20
N PHE A 150 2.39 14.62 6.56
CA PHE A 150 1.78 14.75 7.88
C PHE A 150 0.67 13.70 8.13
N LEU A 151 -0.20 13.51 7.14
CA LEU A 151 -1.33 12.59 7.22
C LEU A 151 -1.00 11.22 6.63
N SER A 152 -1.50 10.15 7.25
CA SER A 152 -1.25 8.76 6.88
C SER A 152 -1.82 8.37 5.50
N HIS A 153 -2.91 8.99 5.06
CA HIS A 153 -3.54 8.78 3.75
C HIS A 153 -2.92 9.63 2.63
N HIS A 154 -1.90 10.45 2.93
CA HIS A 154 -1.08 11.17 1.95
C HIS A 154 0.23 10.43 1.65
N SER A 155 0.77 10.67 0.47
CA SER A 155 2.07 10.15 0.03
C SER A 155 2.86 11.22 -0.71
N CYS A 156 4.19 11.19 -0.56
CA CYS A 156 5.07 12.13 -1.25
C CYS A 156 5.17 11.75 -2.73
N GLN A 157 4.55 12.56 -3.59
CA GLN A 157 4.41 12.29 -5.02
C GLN A 157 5.00 13.45 -5.84
N PRO A 158 5.49 13.20 -7.06
CA PRO A 158 5.99 14.26 -7.91
C PRO A 158 4.87 15.22 -8.35
N SER A 159 5.18 16.52 -8.34
CA SER A 159 4.37 17.56 -8.97
C SER A 159 4.94 18.04 -10.29
N SER A 160 6.27 17.96 -10.45
CA SER A 160 6.95 18.23 -11.71
C SER A 160 7.99 17.15 -11.97
N VAL A 161 7.97 16.63 -13.20
CA VAL A 161 8.83 15.55 -13.67
C VAL A 161 9.53 15.99 -14.94
N GLN A 162 10.80 15.60 -15.09
CA GLN A 162 11.55 15.75 -16.32
C GLN A 162 12.20 14.43 -16.71
N THR A 163 12.37 14.21 -18.02
CA THR A 163 13.09 13.05 -18.54
C THR A 163 14.51 13.45 -18.90
N ILE A 164 15.49 12.79 -18.29
CA ILE A 164 16.91 12.99 -18.58
C ILE A 164 17.46 11.82 -19.38
N LYS A 165 18.45 12.09 -20.23
CA LYS A 165 19.14 11.05 -21.02
C LYS A 165 20.44 10.64 -20.34
N VAL A 166 20.54 9.38 -19.96
CA VAL A 166 21.72 8.80 -19.33
C VAL A 166 22.53 8.05 -20.37
N LYS A 167 23.82 8.37 -20.47
CA LYS A 167 24.77 7.66 -21.32
C LYS A 167 25.16 6.33 -20.67
N VAL A 168 24.97 5.23 -21.39
CA VAL A 168 25.29 3.87 -20.94
C VAL A 168 26.24 3.22 -21.94
N LEU A 169 27.31 2.63 -21.44
CA LEU A 169 28.22 1.82 -22.24
C LEU A 169 27.60 0.44 -22.47
N LYS A 170 27.51 0.03 -23.74
CA LYS A 170 27.17 -1.31 -24.20
C LYS A 170 28.47 -1.99 -24.62
N VAL A 171 28.79 -3.13 -23.99
CA VAL A 171 29.97 -3.95 -24.34
C VAL A 171 29.49 -5.33 -24.75
N GLY A 172 29.84 -5.77 -25.95
CA GLY A 172 29.54 -7.12 -26.44
C GLY A 172 30.71 -7.71 -27.20
N ASP A 173 30.60 -8.98 -27.57
CA ASP A 173 31.57 -9.66 -28.44
C ASP A 173 30.96 -9.96 -29.80
N THR A 174 31.61 -9.51 -30.87
CA THR A 174 31.29 -9.98 -32.22
C THR A 174 32.11 -11.22 -32.53
N VAL A 175 31.42 -12.31 -32.90
CA VAL A 175 32.06 -13.56 -33.30
C VAL A 175 31.99 -13.68 -34.81
N THR A 176 33.10 -13.40 -35.49
CA THR A 176 33.23 -13.68 -36.92
C THR A 176 33.88 -15.06 -37.11
N ARG A 177 33.14 -15.97 -37.76
CA ARG A 177 33.62 -17.32 -38.11
C ARG A 177 34.09 -17.34 -39.56
N SER A 178 35.39 -17.54 -39.78
CA SER A 178 35.92 -17.97 -41.08
C SER A 178 36.20 -19.47 -41.04
N ARG A 179 36.27 -20.13 -42.21
CA ARG A 179 36.44 -21.59 -42.35
C ARG A 179 37.63 -22.19 -41.57
N ARG A 180 38.55 -21.37 -41.04
CA ARG A 180 39.73 -21.81 -40.27
C ARG A 180 40.06 -21.00 -39.01
N ARG A 181 39.33 -19.91 -38.69
CA ARG A 181 39.60 -19.07 -37.51
C ARG A 181 38.31 -18.49 -36.93
N VAL A 182 38.24 -18.48 -35.60
CA VAL A 182 37.27 -17.67 -34.84
C VAL A 182 38.00 -16.40 -34.45
N ASN A 183 37.53 -15.25 -34.93
CA ASN A 183 37.99 -13.96 -34.44
C ASN A 183 36.92 -13.44 -33.46
N ARG A 184 37.34 -13.09 -32.25
CA ARG A 184 36.50 -12.41 -31.25
C ARG A 184 36.98 -10.98 -31.16
N GLN A 185 36.11 -10.03 -31.45
CA GLN A 185 36.42 -8.62 -31.32
C GLN A 185 35.39 -7.98 -30.41
N ALA A 186 35.89 -7.36 -29.33
CA ALA A 186 35.05 -6.62 -28.40
C ALA A 186 34.47 -5.41 -29.14
N GLU A 187 33.15 -5.33 -29.18
CA GLU A 187 32.40 -4.20 -29.69
C GLU A 187 31.94 -3.35 -28.51
N GLN A 188 32.20 -2.05 -28.60
CA GLN A 188 31.84 -1.08 -27.56
C GLN A 188 31.06 0.04 -28.22
N ASP A 189 29.86 0.30 -27.69
CA ASP A 189 29.01 1.37 -28.16
C ASP A 189 28.40 2.14 -26.97
N TYR A 190 27.94 3.35 -27.21
CA TYR A 190 27.19 4.13 -26.24
C TYR A 190 25.74 4.25 -26.65
N ILE A 191 24.86 3.84 -25.75
CA ILE A 191 23.42 4.07 -25.88
C ILE A 191 22.97 5.16 -24.91
N SER A 192 21.86 5.84 -25.25
CA SER A 192 21.17 6.75 -24.34
C SER A 192 19.93 6.09 -23.78
N VAL A 193 19.79 6.07 -22.46
CA VAL A 193 18.61 5.55 -21.76
C VAL A 193 17.88 6.72 -21.11
N ASP A 194 16.58 6.81 -21.37
CA ASP A 194 15.73 7.85 -20.79
C ASP A 194 15.37 7.46 -19.34
N VAL A 195 15.55 8.39 -18.41
CA VAL A 195 15.30 8.20 -16.98
C VAL A 195 14.46 9.36 -16.46
N GLU A 196 13.45 9.03 -15.67
CA GLU A 196 12.58 10.00 -15.00
C GLU A 196 13.27 10.60 -13.77
N GLU A 197 13.30 11.94 -13.71
CA GLU A 197 13.79 12.75 -12.60
C GLU A 197 12.69 13.67 -12.07
N HIS A 198 12.54 13.75 -10.75
CA HIS A 198 11.53 14.59 -10.11
C HIS A 198 12.14 15.95 -9.74
N ASN A 199 11.50 17.04 -10.18
CA ASN A 199 11.94 18.41 -9.92
C ASN A 199 11.27 19.03 -8.68
N SER A 200 10.03 18.64 -8.41
CA SER A 200 9.26 19.09 -7.25
C SER A 200 8.36 17.98 -6.75
N CYS A 201 8.07 18.01 -5.44
CA CYS A 201 7.32 16.98 -4.74
C CYS A 201 6.28 17.63 -3.85
N ASP A 202 5.10 17.02 -3.77
CA ASP A 202 4.02 17.46 -2.90
C ASP A 202 3.36 16.26 -2.24
N CYS A 203 2.81 16.48 -1.05
CA CYS A 203 1.98 15.50 -0.37
C CYS A 203 0.62 15.44 -1.05
N LYS A 204 0.36 14.33 -1.76
CA LYS A 204 -0.89 14.07 -2.46
C LYS A 204 -1.59 12.86 -1.86
N CYS A 205 -2.90 12.81 -2.03
CA CYS A 205 -3.70 11.65 -1.65
C CYS A 205 -3.16 10.37 -2.29
N LYS A 206 -3.10 9.29 -1.50
CA LYS A 206 -2.78 7.95 -2.02
C LYS A 206 -3.88 7.47 -2.96
N LEU A 207 -5.12 7.63 -2.53
CA LEU A 207 -6.32 7.35 -3.30
C LEU A 207 -6.48 8.43 -4.38
N LYS A 208 -6.72 8.01 -5.62
CA LYS A 208 -6.97 8.93 -6.74
C LYS A 208 -8.45 8.99 -7.05
N GLU A 209 -8.91 10.12 -7.59
CA GLU A 209 -10.30 10.27 -8.05
C GLU A 209 -10.71 9.18 -9.06
N SER A 210 -9.77 8.74 -9.92
CA SER A 210 -9.98 7.66 -10.88
C SER A 210 -10.25 6.28 -10.24
N GLU A 211 -9.90 6.11 -8.97
CA GLU A 211 -10.12 4.87 -8.22
C GLU A 211 -11.50 4.85 -7.55
N CYS A 212 -12.18 6.00 -7.46
CA CYS A 212 -13.57 6.06 -7.04
C CYS A 212 -14.50 5.66 -8.19
N ASN A 213 -15.62 4.99 -7.86
CA ASN A 213 -16.68 4.71 -8.82
C ASN A 213 -17.54 5.96 -9.02
N PRO A 214 -17.44 6.66 -10.16
CA PRO A 214 -18.12 7.95 -10.36
C PRO A 214 -19.65 7.83 -10.44
N ALA A 215 -20.20 6.62 -10.60
CA ALA A 215 -21.64 6.42 -10.61
C ALA A 215 -22.23 6.63 -9.20
N ILE A 216 -21.60 6.05 -8.18
CA ILE A 216 -22.14 5.95 -6.81
C ILE A 216 -21.36 6.77 -5.77
N GLN A 217 -20.12 7.17 -6.09
CA GLN A 217 -19.23 7.91 -5.20
C GLN A 217 -18.85 9.29 -5.76
N THR A 218 -18.38 10.14 -4.87
CA THR A 218 -17.77 11.44 -5.14
C THR A 218 -16.45 11.52 -4.36
N TYR A 219 -15.37 11.84 -5.06
CA TYR A 219 -14.06 11.95 -4.44
C TYR A 219 -13.95 13.23 -3.60
N SER A 220 -13.47 13.10 -2.36
CA SER A 220 -13.18 14.20 -1.45
C SER A 220 -11.68 14.44 -1.39
N GLU A 221 -11.19 15.49 -2.07
CA GLU A 221 -9.78 15.90 -2.02
C GLU A 221 -9.26 16.17 -0.59
N PRO A 222 -9.98 16.87 0.32
CA PRO A 222 -9.43 17.17 1.66
C PRO A 222 -9.32 15.96 2.58
N GLN A 223 -10.16 14.94 2.38
CA GLN A 223 -10.17 13.71 3.18
C GLN A 223 -9.46 12.54 2.49
N CYS A 224 -9.08 12.71 1.21
CA CYS A 224 -8.52 11.66 0.37
C CYS A 224 -9.36 10.36 0.35
N GLU A 225 -10.68 10.50 0.32
CA GLU A 225 -11.63 9.40 0.44
C GLU A 225 -12.73 9.48 -0.62
N CYS A 226 -13.29 8.33 -1.01
CA CYS A 226 -14.48 8.24 -1.84
C CYS A 226 -15.72 8.32 -0.95
N LEU A 227 -16.48 9.40 -1.05
CA LEU A 227 -17.74 9.56 -0.31
C LEU A 227 -18.91 9.02 -1.13
N CYS A 228 -19.81 8.28 -0.49
CA CYS A 228 -21.01 7.80 -1.15
C CYS A 228 -22.01 8.94 -1.38
N LYS A 229 -22.68 8.94 -2.54
CA LYS A 229 -23.65 10.00 -2.89
C LYS A 229 -24.96 9.89 -2.09
N ASP A 230 -25.36 8.66 -1.78
CA ASP A 230 -26.63 8.36 -1.11
C ASP A 230 -26.46 8.37 0.41
N LYS A 231 -26.56 9.56 1.00
CA LYS A 231 -26.39 9.77 2.45
C LYS A 231 -27.55 9.21 3.28
N ASP A 232 -28.75 9.14 2.70
CA ASP A 232 -29.93 8.63 3.41
C ASP A 232 -29.79 7.13 3.69
N LYS A 233 -29.25 6.36 2.74
CA LYS A 233 -28.92 4.94 2.95
C LYS A 233 -27.80 4.74 3.97
N GLU A 234 -26.81 5.61 3.95
CA GLU A 234 -25.71 5.59 4.93
C GLU A 234 -26.24 5.79 6.35
N GLU A 235 -27.03 6.84 6.58
CA GLU A 235 -27.61 7.14 7.89
C GLU A 235 -28.53 6.01 8.38
N ALA A 236 -29.39 5.48 7.49
CA ALA A 236 -30.24 4.34 7.81
C ALA A 236 -29.44 3.08 8.20
N CYS A 237 -28.29 2.86 7.56
CA CYS A 237 -27.41 1.74 7.86
C CYS A 237 -26.71 1.91 9.22
N LEU A 238 -26.18 3.10 9.49
CA LEU A 238 -25.46 3.41 10.73
C LEU A 238 -26.36 3.33 11.97
N GLY A 239 -27.67 3.51 11.81
CA GLY A 239 -28.67 3.26 12.86
C GLY A 239 -28.84 1.77 13.24
N SER A 240 -28.35 0.84 12.42
CA SER A 240 -28.51 -0.60 12.63
C SER A 240 -27.34 -1.19 13.44
N ARG A 241 -27.65 -2.07 14.41
CA ARG A 241 -26.62 -2.72 15.25
C ARG A 241 -25.81 -3.79 14.51
N ASP A 242 -26.47 -4.54 13.63
CA ASP A 242 -25.88 -5.72 12.98
C ASP A 242 -25.20 -5.41 11.64
N HIS A 243 -25.34 -4.17 11.16
CA HIS A 243 -24.78 -3.72 9.88
C HIS A 243 -23.64 -2.71 10.08
N PHE A 244 -22.84 -2.55 9.04
CA PHE A 244 -21.86 -1.49 8.86
C PHE A 244 -21.95 -0.96 7.43
N TRP A 245 -21.62 0.31 7.25
CA TRP A 245 -21.60 0.93 5.94
C TRP A 245 -20.26 0.64 5.24
N SER A 246 -20.32 0.14 4.00
CA SER A 246 -19.14 -0.06 3.17
C SER A 246 -18.96 1.11 2.21
N TYR A 247 -17.92 1.92 2.41
CA TYR A 247 -17.61 3.04 1.52
C TYR A 247 -17.14 2.60 0.13
N GLU A 248 -16.61 1.38 -0.02
CA GLU A 248 -16.18 0.84 -1.31
C GLU A 248 -17.37 0.52 -2.24
N GLN A 249 -18.46 0.01 -1.68
CA GLN A 249 -19.64 -0.44 -2.43
C GLN A 249 -20.81 0.53 -2.31
N CYS A 250 -20.77 1.46 -1.35
CA CYS A 250 -21.90 2.31 -0.96
C CYS A 250 -23.15 1.50 -0.61
N GLU A 251 -22.94 0.43 0.16
CA GLU A 251 -23.97 -0.49 0.57
C GLU A 251 -23.87 -0.81 2.07
N CYS A 252 -25.03 -1.16 2.64
CA CYS A 252 -25.14 -1.58 4.02
C CYS A 252 -24.88 -3.07 4.12
N LEU A 253 -23.75 -3.45 4.73
CA LEU A 253 -23.33 -4.85 4.83
C LEU A 253 -23.46 -5.35 6.25
N CYS A 254 -23.76 -6.64 6.40
CA CYS A 254 -23.77 -7.31 7.69
C CYS A 254 -22.37 -7.43 8.29
N ARG A 255 -22.22 -7.10 9.58
CA ARG A 255 -20.96 -7.24 10.34
C ARG A 255 -20.46 -8.68 10.40
N LYS A 256 -21.39 -9.64 10.34
CA LYS A 256 -21.11 -11.07 10.32
C LYS A 256 -21.74 -11.66 9.08
N THR A 257 -20.91 -12.17 8.19
CA THR A 257 -21.33 -12.97 7.05
C THR A 257 -21.16 -14.45 7.39
N ILE A 258 -22.13 -15.27 6.99
CA ILE A 258 -22.08 -16.74 7.15
C ILE A 258 -22.16 -17.41 5.79
N SER A 259 -21.48 -18.54 5.63
CA SER A 259 -21.61 -19.37 4.44
C SER A 259 -22.92 -20.15 4.52
N CYS A 260 -23.83 -19.89 3.58
CA CYS A 260 -25.11 -20.58 3.50
C CYS A 260 -24.98 -22.00 2.91
N SER A 261 -25.93 -22.87 3.24
CA SER A 261 -26.00 -24.22 2.66
C SER A 261 -26.43 -24.19 1.18
N SER A 262 -26.26 -25.32 0.48
CA SER A 262 -26.63 -25.46 -0.94
C SER A 262 -28.07 -25.00 -1.22
N GLY A 263 -28.24 -24.06 -2.15
CA GLY A 263 -29.55 -23.51 -2.53
C GLY A 263 -30.00 -22.26 -1.73
N GLN A 264 -29.11 -21.70 -0.90
CA GLN A 264 -29.34 -20.46 -0.17
C GLN A 264 -28.30 -19.39 -0.53
N GLU A 265 -28.75 -18.14 -0.56
CA GLU A 265 -27.90 -16.97 -0.68
C GLU A 265 -27.96 -16.13 0.60
N PHE A 266 -26.84 -15.49 0.93
CA PHE A 266 -26.76 -14.64 2.11
C PHE A 266 -27.32 -13.27 1.76
N ASP A 267 -28.42 -12.88 2.41
CA ASP A 267 -29.04 -11.57 2.22
C ASP A 267 -28.43 -10.55 3.18
N HIS A 268 -27.79 -9.52 2.62
CA HIS A 268 -27.18 -8.42 3.36
C HIS A 268 -28.19 -7.46 3.99
N LYS A 269 -29.49 -7.54 3.65
CA LYS A 269 -30.54 -6.73 4.31
C LYS A 269 -30.99 -7.33 5.63
N THR A 270 -31.06 -8.66 5.71
CA THR A 270 -31.54 -9.39 6.90
C THR A 270 -30.44 -10.08 7.70
N CYS A 271 -29.22 -10.12 7.16
CA CYS A 271 -28.06 -10.85 7.71
C CYS A 271 -28.33 -12.34 7.94
N ARG A 272 -29.10 -12.96 7.04
CA ARG A 272 -29.51 -14.36 7.12
C ARG A 272 -29.43 -15.03 5.76
N CYS A 273 -29.32 -16.35 5.79
CA CYS A 273 -29.42 -17.17 4.59
C CYS A 273 -30.89 -17.29 4.18
N VAL A 274 -31.20 -16.87 2.96
CA VAL A 274 -32.53 -16.98 2.35
C VAL A 274 -32.49 -18.01 1.22
N ASN A 275 -33.57 -18.77 1.06
CA ASN A 275 -33.67 -19.74 -0.04
C ASN A 275 -33.90 -19.01 -1.35
N THR A 276 -33.08 -19.27 -2.37
CA THR A 276 -33.19 -18.66 -3.71
C THR A 276 -34.47 -19.11 -4.46
N GLN A 277 -35.21 -20.09 -3.94
CA GLN A 277 -36.39 -20.70 -4.58
C GLN A 277 -37.77 -20.13 -4.19
N LEU A 278 -37.85 -18.99 -3.50
CA LEU A 278 -39.15 -18.42 -3.10
C LEU A 278 -39.30 -16.93 -3.48
N GLU A 279 -38.84 -16.56 -4.67
CA GLU A 279 -39.22 -15.28 -5.29
C GLU A 279 -39.59 -15.44 -6.78
N LEU A 280 -40.23 -16.57 -7.12
CA LEU A 280 -41.12 -16.61 -8.27
C LEU A 280 -42.56 -16.40 -7.76
N ASP A 281 -42.93 -15.13 -7.79
CA ASP A 281 -44.24 -14.68 -8.24
C ASP A 281 -45.47 -15.05 -7.39
N TYR A 282 -45.69 -14.26 -6.33
CA TYR A 282 -47.00 -14.17 -5.66
C TYR A 282 -47.72 -12.84 -5.95
N SER A 283 -47.14 -11.98 -6.80
CA SER A 283 -47.75 -10.70 -7.18
C SER A 283 -48.46 -10.73 -8.53
N ASP A 284 -48.20 -11.70 -9.41
CA ASP A 284 -48.88 -11.79 -10.71
C ASP A 284 -50.11 -12.72 -10.69
N LEU A 285 -50.37 -13.43 -9.59
CA LEU A 285 -51.55 -14.31 -9.44
C LEU A 285 -52.81 -13.65 -8.85
N TYR A 286 -52.79 -12.33 -8.62
CA TYR A 286 -53.95 -11.57 -8.12
C TYR A 286 -54.48 -10.56 -9.14
N ASN A 287 -54.54 -10.94 -10.42
CA ASN A 287 -55.24 -10.13 -11.43
C ASN A 287 -56.23 -10.87 -12.32
N ASP A 288 -56.37 -12.19 -12.24
CA ASP A 288 -57.45 -12.88 -12.94
C ASP A 288 -58.31 -13.69 -11.98
N GLY A 289 -59.35 -13.04 -11.48
CA GLY A 289 -60.45 -13.70 -10.80
C GLY A 289 -61.20 -14.59 -11.78
N ASN A 290 -60.89 -15.89 -11.81
CA ASN A 290 -61.80 -16.99 -12.16
C ASN A 290 -61.03 -18.32 -12.21
N PHE A 291 -61.10 -19.13 -11.15
CA PHE A 291 -61.15 -20.60 -11.29
C PHE A 291 -61.58 -21.28 -9.98
N LEU A 292 -62.83 -21.05 -9.57
CA LEU A 292 -63.56 -22.03 -8.76
C LEU A 292 -64.41 -22.84 -9.71
N ASP A 293 -64.00 -24.09 -9.96
CA ASP A 293 -64.86 -25.27 -10.19
C ASP A 293 -64.01 -26.32 -10.88
N TYR A 294 -63.43 -27.27 -10.14
CA TYR A 294 -63.14 -28.64 -10.62
C TYR A 294 -62.62 -29.52 -9.48
N PHE A 295 -63.28 -29.50 -8.33
CA PHE A 295 -63.14 -30.59 -7.33
C PHE A 295 -64.44 -30.73 -6.54
N TYR A 296 -65.54 -31.11 -7.20
CA TYR A 296 -66.60 -31.95 -6.63
C TYR A 296 -67.47 -32.49 -7.77
N ASN A 297 -67.52 -33.83 -7.87
CA ASN A 297 -68.23 -34.72 -8.80
C ASN A 297 -67.48 -35.13 -10.07
#